data_AF-A0A3P7FUZ5-F1
#
_entry.id   AF-A0A3P7FUZ5-F1
#
_cell.length_a   1.000
_cell.length_b   1.000
_cell.length_c   1.000
_cell.angle_alpha   90.00
_cell.angle_beta   90.00
_cell.angle_gamma   90.00
#
_symmetry.space_group_name_H-M   'P 1'
#
loop_
_entity.id
_entity.type
_entity.pdbx_description
1 polymer ?
#
loop_
_entity_poly.entity_id
_entity_poly.type
_entity_poly.pdbx_seq_one_letter_code
_entity_poly.pdbx_strand_id
1 'polypeptide(L)'
;MASTSTASEFYNVDINDTRLCVLKRYQNLRIIGSGAQGVVCAAHDTLRDEQVAIKKLSRPFQNVTHAKRAYREFKLMNLVNHKNVSSLLLFFEIPLFPHTGPGLSAEIIGLLNAFTPQKTLDEFSDLYIVMELMDANLCQVIQMDLDHERMSYLLYQMLCGIRHLHAAGIIHRDLKPSNIVVKSDCSLKILDFGLARSAGDSFMMTPYVVTRYYRAPEVILGMGYKDNVEMDKVVSS
;
A
#
# COMPACT_ATOMS: atom_id res chain seq x y z
N MET A 1 -23.57 25.62 -35.05
CA MET A 1 -23.46 24.58 -34.01
C MET A 1 -22.34 25.00 -33.07
N ALA A 2 -22.65 25.48 -31.87
CA ALA A 2 -21.61 25.71 -30.87
C ALA A 2 -21.15 24.34 -30.38
N SER A 3 -20.01 23.86 -30.87
CA SER A 3 -19.26 22.84 -30.16
C SER A 3 -18.84 23.47 -28.84
N THR A 4 -19.64 23.28 -27.79
CA THR A 4 -19.20 23.53 -26.43
C THR A 4 -18.01 22.61 -26.22
N SER A 5 -16.79 23.15 -26.39
CA SER A 5 -15.58 22.44 -26.01
C SER A 5 -15.73 22.17 -24.52
N THR A 6 -16.12 20.96 -24.17
CA THR A 6 -16.19 20.56 -22.76
C THR A 6 -14.79 20.76 -22.23
N ALA A 7 -14.60 21.79 -21.40
CA ALA A 7 -13.29 22.10 -20.87
C ALA A 7 -12.75 20.83 -20.20
N SER A 8 -11.56 20.38 -20.58
CA SER A 8 -10.95 19.18 -20.01
C SER A 8 -11.01 19.25 -18.48
N GLU A 9 -11.53 18.20 -17.84
CA GLU A 9 -11.55 18.04 -16.38
C GLU A 9 -10.14 17.90 -15.81
N PHE A 10 -9.20 17.49 -16.67
CA PHE A 10 -7.78 17.34 -16.36
C PHE A 10 -6.97 18.56 -16.76
N TYR A 11 -5.86 18.75 -16.07
CA TYR A 11 -4.81 19.70 -16.44
C TYR A 11 -3.44 19.06 -16.31
N ASN A 12 -2.47 19.58 -17.06
CA ASN A 12 -1.10 19.07 -17.07
C ASN A 12 -0.20 19.92 -16.16
N VAL A 13 0.69 19.26 -15.42
CA VAL A 13 1.76 19.89 -14.66
C VAL A 13 3.04 19.10 -14.90
N ASP A 14 4.11 19.80 -15.27
CA ASP A 14 5.44 19.24 -15.38
C ASP A 14 6.22 19.54 -14.09
N ILE A 15 6.63 18.50 -13.36
CA ILE A 15 7.41 18.63 -12.12
C ILE A 15 8.60 17.68 -12.19
N ASN A 16 9.83 18.20 -12.09
CA ASN A 16 11.09 17.42 -12.10
C ASN A 16 11.11 16.36 -13.23
N ASP A 17 10.94 16.79 -14.48
CA ASP A 17 10.91 15.95 -15.69
C ASP A 17 9.77 14.92 -15.75
N THR A 18 8.82 14.97 -14.82
CA THR A 18 7.63 14.12 -14.82
C THR A 18 6.39 14.92 -15.17
N ARG A 19 5.74 14.54 -16.27
CA ARG A 19 4.44 15.07 -16.65
C ARG A 19 3.31 14.36 -15.91
N LEU A 20 2.53 15.13 -15.17
CA LEU A 20 1.32 14.69 -14.46
C LEU A 20 0.09 15.28 -15.16
N CYS A 21 -0.90 14.45 -15.49
CA CYS A 21 -2.20 14.86 -15.99
C CYS A 21 -3.25 14.48 -14.95
N VAL A 22 -3.67 15.43 -14.12
CA VAL A 22 -4.52 15.19 -12.94
C VAL A 22 -5.82 15.97 -13.03
N LEU A 23 -6.83 15.52 -12.28
CA LEU A 23 -8.11 16.24 -12.15
C LEU A 23 -7.89 17.64 -11.56
N LYS A 24 -8.59 18.65 -12.09
CA LYS A 24 -8.53 20.05 -11.61
C LYS A 24 -8.86 20.25 -10.13
N ARG A 25 -9.55 19.29 -9.50
CA ARG A 25 -9.82 19.27 -8.05
C ARG A 25 -8.56 19.12 -7.21
N TYR A 26 -7.50 18.55 -7.76
CA TYR A 26 -6.24 18.35 -7.05
C TYR A 26 -5.31 19.49 -7.43
N GLN A 27 -5.00 20.37 -6.49
CA GLN A 27 -4.22 21.59 -6.73
C GLN A 27 -2.94 21.59 -5.90
N ASN A 28 -2.04 22.54 -6.16
CA ASN A 28 -0.79 22.74 -5.42
C ASN A 28 0.10 21.48 -5.36
N LEU A 29 0.29 20.82 -6.50
CA LEU A 29 1.05 19.57 -6.57
C LEU A 29 2.51 19.78 -6.18
N ARG A 30 3.02 18.93 -5.28
CA ARG A 30 4.43 18.88 -4.88
C ARG A 30 4.90 17.44 -4.86
N ILE A 31 5.97 17.11 -5.59
CA ILE A 31 6.56 15.76 -5.52
C ILE A 31 7.06 15.48 -4.10
N ILE A 32 6.65 14.33 -3.55
CA ILE A 32 7.08 13.84 -2.23
C ILE A 32 7.84 12.51 -2.33
N GLY A 33 7.77 11.82 -3.47
CA GLY A 33 8.52 10.60 -3.71
C GLY A 33 8.60 10.25 -5.19
N SER A 34 9.70 9.64 -5.59
CA SER A 34 9.90 9.10 -6.94
C SER A 34 10.67 7.79 -6.85
N GLY A 35 10.30 6.80 -7.65
CA GLY A 35 10.98 5.51 -7.68
C GLY A 35 10.52 4.63 -8.84
N ALA A 36 10.95 3.37 -8.83
CA ALA A 36 10.67 2.41 -9.91
C ALA A 36 9.17 2.17 -10.16
N GLN A 37 8.32 2.41 -9.16
CA GLN A 37 6.87 2.23 -9.28
C GLN A 37 6.14 3.48 -9.79
N GLY A 38 6.85 4.60 -9.93
CA GLY A 38 6.29 5.87 -10.36
C GLY A 38 6.56 6.99 -9.38
N VAL A 39 5.71 8.00 -9.43
CA VAL A 39 5.89 9.28 -8.74
C VAL A 39 4.72 9.53 -7.82
N VAL A 40 5.00 10.04 -6.62
CA VAL A 40 4.01 10.44 -5.62
C VAL A 40 4.11 11.94 -5.42
N CYS A 41 2.98 12.64 -5.52
CA CYS A 41 2.88 14.04 -5.15
C CYS A 41 1.86 14.25 -4.03
N ALA A 42 2.13 15.22 -3.16
CA ALA A 42 1.11 15.81 -2.32
C ALA A 42 0.27 16.79 -3.15
N ALA A 43 -1.02 16.87 -2.88
CA ALA A 43 -1.94 17.83 -3.48
C ALA A 43 -3.02 18.24 -2.46
N HIS A 44 -3.64 19.39 -2.69
CA HIS A 44 -4.85 19.84 -2.00
C HIS A 44 -6.07 19.38 -2.79
N ASP A 45 -6.99 18.65 -2.16
CA ASP A 45 -8.26 18.24 -2.74
C ASP A 45 -9.33 19.29 -2.48
N THR A 46 -9.64 20.12 -3.47
CA THR A 46 -10.56 21.25 -3.32
C THR A 46 -12.02 20.85 -3.06
N LEU A 47 -12.40 19.59 -3.29
CA LEU A 47 -13.76 19.12 -3.01
C LEU A 47 -13.94 18.68 -1.56
N ARG A 48 -12.89 18.09 -0.97
CA ARG A 48 -12.90 17.58 0.41
C ARG A 48 -12.19 18.50 1.39
N ASP A 49 -11.54 19.54 0.87
CA ASP A 49 -10.70 20.49 1.59
C ASP A 49 -9.65 19.81 2.48
N GLU A 50 -8.98 18.81 1.93
CA GLU A 50 -7.97 18.01 2.64
C GLU A 50 -6.72 17.80 1.80
N GLN A 51 -5.60 17.52 2.47
CA GLN A 51 -4.36 17.15 1.82
C GLN A 51 -4.35 15.65 1.47
N VAL A 52 -3.96 15.34 0.24
CA VAL A 52 -3.92 13.98 -0.30
C VAL A 52 -2.56 13.66 -0.90
N ALA A 53 -2.24 12.37 -0.98
CA ALA A 53 -1.13 11.85 -1.76
C ALA A 53 -1.66 11.24 -3.07
N ILE A 54 -1.07 11.60 -4.20
CA ILE A 54 -1.42 11.08 -5.52
C ILE A 54 -0.22 10.32 -6.08
N LYS A 55 -0.36 9.01 -6.23
CA LYS A 55 0.62 8.12 -6.84
C LYS A 55 0.28 7.90 -8.31
N LYS A 56 1.12 8.39 -9.21
CA LYS A 56 1.11 8.03 -10.63
C LYS A 56 1.91 6.75 -10.83
N LEU A 57 1.27 5.68 -11.29
CA LEU A 57 1.98 4.43 -11.60
C LEU A 57 2.83 4.58 -12.86
N SER A 58 4.08 4.10 -12.81
CA SER A 58 4.97 4.07 -13.97
C SER A 58 4.57 2.96 -14.93
N ARG A 59 4.13 3.33 -16.15
CA ARG A 59 3.82 2.44 -17.27
C ARG A 59 3.15 1.11 -16.83
N PRO A 60 1.99 1.16 -16.15
CA PRO A 60 1.33 -0.02 -15.61
C PRO A 60 1.09 -1.15 -16.64
N PHE A 61 1.04 -0.85 -17.95
CA PHE A 61 0.79 -1.83 -19.01
C PHE A 61 2.00 -2.16 -19.89
N GLN A 62 3.22 -1.76 -19.47
CA GLN A 62 4.43 -2.04 -20.26
C GLN A 62 4.66 -3.54 -20.50
N ASN A 63 4.35 -4.36 -19.50
CA ASN A 63 4.36 -5.82 -19.61
C ASN A 63 3.45 -6.44 -18.55
N VAL A 64 3.25 -7.76 -18.67
CA VAL A 64 2.38 -8.54 -17.76
C VAL A 64 2.76 -8.39 -16.29
N THR A 65 4.05 -8.26 -15.97
CA THR A 65 4.53 -8.08 -14.59
C THR A 65 4.09 -6.74 -14.00
N HIS A 66 4.23 -5.64 -14.75
CA HIS A 66 3.76 -4.32 -14.35
C HIS A 66 2.24 -4.30 -14.18
N ALA A 67 1.50 -4.90 -15.12
CA ALA A 67 0.04 -4.92 -15.07
C ALA A 67 -0.47 -5.69 -13.85
N LYS A 68 0.14 -6.85 -13.55
CA LYS A 68 -0.17 -7.62 -12.34
C LYS A 68 0.17 -6.86 -11.05
N ARG A 69 1.25 -6.08 -11.03
CA ARG A 69 1.62 -5.23 -9.89
C ARG A 69 0.61 -4.12 -9.67
N ALA A 70 0.25 -3.38 -10.72
CA ALA A 70 -0.74 -2.31 -10.67
C ALA A 70 -2.12 -2.82 -10.23
N TYR A 71 -2.54 -3.97 -10.77
CA TYR A 71 -3.79 -4.60 -10.38
C TYR A 71 -3.84 -4.98 -8.89
N ARG A 72 -2.75 -5.54 -8.34
CA ARG A 72 -2.69 -5.91 -6.93
C ARG A 72 -2.69 -4.70 -6.01
N GLU A 73 -1.91 -3.67 -6.34
CA GLU A 73 -1.91 -2.39 -5.63
C GLU A 73 -3.34 -1.86 -5.51
N PHE A 74 -4.03 -1.70 -6.65
CA PHE A 74 -5.38 -1.18 -6.69
C PHE A 74 -6.41 -2.09 -5.99
N LYS A 75 -6.38 -3.40 -6.30
CA LYS A 75 -7.36 -4.35 -5.76
C LYS A 75 -7.25 -4.47 -4.25
N LEU A 76 -6.05 -4.62 -3.70
CA LEU A 76 -5.87 -4.86 -2.28
C LEU A 76 -6.16 -3.60 -1.47
N MET A 77 -5.76 -2.41 -1.95
CA MET A 77 -6.17 -1.15 -1.32
C MET A 77 -7.68 -0.98 -1.30
N ASN A 78 -8.38 -1.35 -2.38
CA ASN A 78 -9.85 -1.25 -2.42
C ASN A 78 -10.55 -2.27 -1.51
N LEU A 79 -10.05 -3.51 -1.46
CA LEU A 79 -10.61 -4.56 -0.60
C LEU A 79 -10.47 -4.21 0.88
N VAL A 80 -9.33 -3.64 1.29
CA VAL A 80 -9.08 -3.27 2.69
C VAL A 80 -9.82 -1.99 3.09
N ASN A 81 -10.11 -1.09 2.14
CA ASN A 81 -10.87 0.14 2.42
C ASN A 81 -12.37 -0.12 2.66
N HIS A 82 -12.92 -1.20 2.11
CA HIS A 82 -14.35 -1.46 2.26
C HIS A 82 -14.64 -2.10 3.62
N LYS A 83 -15.14 -1.30 4.58
CA LYS A 83 -15.49 -1.72 5.96
C LYS A 83 -16.14 -3.10 6.07
N ASN A 84 -17.07 -3.44 5.16
CA ASN A 84 -17.75 -4.74 5.19
C ASN A 84 -16.94 -5.88 4.57
N VAL A 85 -16.05 -5.63 3.60
CA VAL A 85 -15.16 -6.67 3.05
C VAL A 85 -14.08 -6.98 4.07
N SER A 86 -13.50 -5.95 4.70
CA SER A 86 -12.53 -6.09 5.78
C SER A 86 -13.14 -6.82 6.99
N SER A 87 -14.38 -6.47 7.36
CA SER A 87 -15.07 -7.14 8.46
C SER A 87 -15.46 -8.60 8.16
N LEU A 88 -15.81 -8.92 6.91
CA LEU A 88 -16.11 -10.29 6.49
C LEU A 88 -14.85 -11.17 6.46
N LEU A 89 -13.71 -10.61 6.02
CA LEU A 89 -12.43 -11.31 6.05
C LEU A 89 -11.92 -11.55 7.48
N LEU A 90 -12.28 -10.66 8.42
CA LEU A 90 -11.84 -10.74 9.82
C LEU A 90 -12.75 -11.58 10.71
N PHE A 91 -13.92 -12.04 10.21
CA PHE A 91 -14.86 -12.83 11.01
C PHE A 91 -14.37 -14.26 11.27
N PHE A 92 -13.36 -14.73 10.53
CA PHE A 92 -12.71 -16.01 10.77
C PHE A 92 -11.45 -15.82 11.63
N GLU A 93 -11.61 -16.16 12.91
CA GLU A 93 -10.57 -16.49 13.90
C GLU A 93 -9.67 -15.38 14.49
N ILE A 94 -9.73 -15.24 15.82
CA ILE A 94 -8.63 -15.28 16.82
C ILE A 94 -9.00 -14.38 18.04
N PRO A 95 -9.36 -14.97 19.20
CA PRO A 95 -9.74 -14.23 20.42
C PRO A 95 -8.60 -13.66 21.28
N LEU A 96 -7.33 -13.72 20.84
CA LEU A 96 -6.18 -13.49 21.74
C LEU A 96 -5.76 -12.03 21.96
N PHE A 97 -6.39 -11.05 21.29
CA PHE A 97 -6.16 -9.64 21.59
C PHE A 97 -7.50 -8.94 21.87
N PRO A 98 -7.74 -8.45 23.11
CA PRO A 98 -8.96 -7.71 23.41
C PRO A 98 -9.07 -6.54 22.43
N HIS A 99 -10.21 -6.45 21.75
CA HIS A 99 -10.57 -5.40 20.80
C HIS A 99 -10.74 -4.05 21.52
N THR A 100 -9.66 -3.48 22.04
CA THR A 100 -9.62 -2.13 22.62
C THR A 100 -8.77 -1.25 21.73
N GLY A 101 -9.31 -0.87 20.57
CA GLY A 101 -8.66 0.07 19.65
C GLY A 101 -9.51 0.31 18.40
N PRO A 102 -9.45 1.51 17.80
CA PRO A 102 -10.20 1.83 16.58
C PRO A 102 -9.90 0.80 15.48
N GLY A 103 -10.94 0.43 14.73
CA GLY A 103 -11.02 -0.82 13.95
C GLY A 103 -9.75 -1.21 13.17
N LEU A 104 -9.42 -2.50 13.25
CA LEU A 104 -8.24 -3.22 12.74
C LEU A 104 -7.83 -3.01 11.27
N SER A 105 -8.59 -2.23 10.49
CA SER A 105 -8.23 -1.79 9.14
C SER A 105 -7.56 -0.42 9.13
N ALA A 106 -7.33 0.21 10.29
CA ALA A 106 -6.77 1.54 10.40
C ALA A 106 -5.30 1.61 9.93
N GLU A 107 -4.59 0.48 10.02
CA GLU A 107 -3.14 0.37 9.79
C GLU A 107 -2.77 0.07 8.33
N ILE A 108 -3.75 0.06 7.42
CA ILE A 108 -3.52 -0.07 5.98
C ILE A 108 -3.90 1.24 5.29
N ILE A 109 -3.13 1.65 4.28
CA ILE A 109 -3.41 2.88 3.54
C ILE A 109 -4.73 2.80 2.78
N GLY A 110 -5.58 3.81 2.98
CA GLY A 110 -6.89 3.88 2.34
C GLY A 110 -6.80 4.40 0.91
N LEU A 111 -7.60 3.80 0.01
CA LEU A 111 -7.85 4.34 -1.32
C LEU A 111 -8.97 5.38 -1.26
N LEU A 112 -8.64 6.66 -1.51
CA LEU A 112 -9.64 7.74 -1.54
C LEU A 112 -10.28 7.88 -2.92
N ASN A 113 -9.48 7.72 -3.99
CA ASN A 113 -9.93 7.82 -5.37
C ASN A 113 -8.92 7.11 -6.30
N ALA A 114 -9.35 6.69 -7.48
CA ALA A 114 -8.46 6.26 -8.54
C ALA A 114 -9.00 6.73 -9.89
N PHE A 115 -8.12 7.23 -10.76
CA PHE A 115 -8.54 7.78 -12.04
C PHE A 115 -7.47 7.66 -13.12
N THR A 116 -7.89 7.86 -14.36
CA THR A 116 -7.05 7.95 -15.55
C THR A 116 -7.51 9.15 -16.38
N PRO A 117 -6.62 9.90 -17.05
CA PRO A 117 -7.02 10.92 -18.00
C PRO A 117 -7.48 10.35 -19.35
N GLN A 118 -7.21 9.07 -19.63
CA GLN A 118 -7.56 8.44 -20.90
C GLN A 118 -9.02 7.95 -20.89
N LYS A 119 -9.72 8.15 -22.02
CA LYS A 119 -11.17 7.89 -22.14
C LYS A 119 -11.48 6.48 -22.62
N THR A 120 -10.53 5.82 -23.26
CA THR A 120 -10.70 4.50 -23.86
C THR A 120 -9.70 3.52 -23.28
N LEU A 121 -10.04 2.23 -23.33
CA LEU A 121 -9.15 1.16 -22.86
C LEU A 121 -7.88 1.07 -23.73
N ASP A 122 -8.00 1.34 -25.04
CA ASP A 122 -6.90 1.27 -26.00
C ASP A 122 -5.84 2.36 -25.76
N GLU A 123 -6.24 3.51 -25.21
CA GLU A 123 -5.34 4.61 -24.85
C GLU A 123 -4.79 4.51 -23.42
N PHE A 124 -5.29 3.57 -22.61
CA PHE A 124 -5.05 3.53 -21.16
C PHE A 124 -3.56 3.33 -20.82
N SER A 125 -2.86 4.42 -20.51
CA SER A 125 -1.43 4.41 -20.22
C SER A 125 -1.09 4.82 -18.80
N ASP A 126 -1.90 5.67 -18.18
CA ASP A 126 -1.63 6.24 -16.86
C ASP A 126 -2.74 5.89 -15.87
N LEU A 127 -2.33 5.46 -14.67
CA LEU A 127 -3.23 5.21 -13.54
C LEU A 127 -2.75 6.03 -12.34
N TYR A 128 -3.67 6.83 -11.79
CA TYR A 128 -3.47 7.65 -10.62
C TYR A 128 -4.26 7.07 -9.45
N ILE A 129 -3.57 6.91 -8.32
CA ILE A 129 -4.14 6.42 -7.06
C ILE A 129 -4.05 7.55 -6.03
N VAL A 130 -5.18 7.95 -5.47
CA VAL A 130 -5.29 8.99 -4.44
C VAL A 130 -5.48 8.33 -3.09
N MET A 131 -4.66 8.75 -2.14
CA MET A 131 -4.59 8.24 -0.78
C MET A 131 -4.55 9.41 0.20
N GLU A 132 -4.77 9.13 1.47
CA GLU A 132 -4.46 10.11 2.51
C GLU A 132 -2.97 10.47 2.49
N LEU A 133 -2.66 11.73 2.79
CA LEU A 133 -1.29 12.18 2.95
C LEU A 133 -0.75 11.73 4.33
N MET A 134 0.47 11.23 4.35
CA MET A 134 1.20 10.83 5.54
C MET A 134 2.45 11.70 5.72
N ASP A 135 2.95 11.84 6.94
CA ASP A 135 4.00 12.81 7.27
C ASP A 135 5.41 12.30 6.97
N ALA A 136 5.68 11.04 7.32
CA ALA A 136 7.00 10.42 7.15
C ALA A 136 6.89 8.93 6.88
N ASN A 137 7.94 8.35 6.30
CA ASN A 137 8.13 6.89 6.31
C ASN A 137 8.95 6.46 7.52
N LEU A 138 8.88 5.17 7.87
CA LEU A 138 9.55 4.63 9.05
C LEU A 138 11.08 4.78 8.96
N CYS A 139 11.70 4.86 7.77
CA CYS A 139 13.14 5.16 7.66
C CYS A 139 13.50 6.52 8.27
N GLN A 140 12.63 7.52 8.13
CA GLN A 140 12.83 8.86 8.71
C GLN A 140 12.51 8.86 10.21
N VAL A 141 11.43 8.17 10.59
CA VAL A 141 10.96 8.12 11.98
C VAL A 141 11.97 7.42 12.90
N ILE A 142 12.62 6.35 12.46
CA ILE A 142 13.66 5.66 13.27
C ILE A 142 14.94 6.48 13.45
N GLN A 143 15.14 7.55 12.69
CA GLN A 143 16.26 8.48 12.87
C GLN A 143 15.93 9.57 13.90
N MET A 144 14.67 9.65 14.34
CA MET A 144 14.25 10.53 15.42
C MET A 144 14.45 9.82 16.76
N ASP A 145 14.66 10.59 17.83
CA ASP A 145 14.62 10.05 19.19
C ASP A 145 13.18 9.67 19.56
N LEU A 146 12.89 8.37 19.54
CA LEU A 146 11.63 7.80 19.97
C LEU A 146 11.77 7.24 21.38
N ASP A 147 10.88 7.66 22.27
CA ASP A 147 10.75 7.03 23.58
C ASP A 147 10.18 5.60 23.45
N HIS A 148 10.30 4.84 24.55
CA HIS A 148 9.86 3.45 24.59
C HIS A 148 8.36 3.28 24.31
N GLU A 149 7.55 4.27 24.72
CA GLU A 149 6.09 4.25 24.53
C GLU A 149 5.74 4.36 23.05
N ARG A 150 6.30 5.36 22.34
CA ARG A 150 6.10 5.56 20.89
C ARG A 150 6.63 4.38 20.08
N MET A 151 7.81 3.85 20.41
CA MET A 151 8.33 2.65 19.75
C MET A 151 7.39 1.46 19.91
N SER A 152 6.89 1.24 21.13
CA SER A 152 5.95 0.15 21.42
C SER A 152 4.63 0.34 20.67
N TYR A 153 4.14 1.58 20.58
CA TYR A 153 2.90 1.90 19.89
C TYR A 153 2.99 1.72 18.37
N LEU A 154 4.11 2.12 17.75
CA LEU A 154 4.37 1.87 16.33
C LEU A 154 4.54 0.38 16.04
N LEU A 155 5.26 -0.35 16.89
CA LEU A 155 5.43 -1.80 16.77
C LEU A 155 4.08 -2.52 16.88
N TYR A 156 3.25 -2.13 17.85
CA TYR A 156 1.91 -2.68 18.04
C TYR A 156 1.06 -2.48 16.78
N GLN A 157 0.99 -1.26 16.23
CA GLN A 157 0.24 -0.98 15.01
C GLN A 157 0.78 -1.77 13.81
N MET A 158 2.11 -1.86 13.65
CA MET A 158 2.71 -2.65 12.58
C MET A 158 2.30 -4.13 12.68
N LEU A 159 2.33 -4.71 13.88
CA LEU A 159 1.89 -6.10 14.11
C LEU A 159 0.39 -6.27 13.87
N CYS A 160 -0.44 -5.30 14.28
CA CYS A 160 -1.87 -5.28 13.97
C CYS A 160 -2.14 -5.25 12.47
N GLY A 161 -1.45 -4.39 11.71
CA GLY A 161 -1.58 -4.32 10.26
C GLY A 161 -1.13 -5.60 9.56
N ILE A 162 0.00 -6.20 9.98
CA ILE A 162 0.47 -7.49 9.45
C ILE A 162 -0.53 -8.60 9.75
N ARG A 163 -1.03 -8.66 10.98
CA ARG A 163 -2.05 -9.64 11.38
C ARG A 163 -3.33 -9.48 10.55
N HIS A 164 -3.75 -8.24 10.29
CA HIS A 164 -4.93 -7.97 9.47
C HIS A 164 -4.76 -8.50 8.04
N LEU A 165 -3.59 -8.26 7.43
CA LEU A 165 -3.28 -8.81 6.11
C LEU A 165 -3.30 -10.35 6.13
N HIS A 166 -2.65 -10.96 7.12
CA HIS A 166 -2.59 -12.42 7.23
C HIS A 166 -3.96 -13.06 7.46
N ALA A 167 -4.83 -12.44 8.29
CA ALA A 167 -6.20 -12.88 8.49
C ALA A 167 -7.03 -12.82 7.19
N ALA A 168 -6.79 -11.81 6.36
CA ALA A 168 -7.35 -11.73 5.00
C ALA A 168 -6.67 -12.69 3.99
N GLY A 169 -5.76 -13.56 4.44
CA GLY A 169 -4.99 -14.45 3.60
C GLY A 169 -4.01 -13.71 2.68
N ILE A 170 -3.63 -12.47 2.99
CA ILE A 170 -2.71 -11.64 2.20
C ILE A 170 -1.34 -11.64 2.85
N ILE A 171 -0.31 -12.00 2.09
CA ILE A 171 1.10 -11.82 2.47
C ILE A 171 1.63 -10.60 1.73
N HIS A 172 2.11 -9.58 2.47
CA HIS A 172 2.60 -8.33 1.88
C HIS A 172 3.81 -8.52 0.97
N ARG A 173 4.79 -9.32 1.41
CA ARG A 173 6.04 -9.64 0.71
C ARG A 173 6.96 -8.47 0.34
N ASP A 174 6.73 -7.24 0.76
CA ASP A 174 7.71 -6.15 0.65
C ASP A 174 7.68 -5.22 1.86
N LEU A 175 7.58 -5.82 3.06
CA LEU A 175 7.64 -5.06 4.31
C LEU A 175 9.08 -4.57 4.52
N LYS A 176 9.22 -3.25 4.51
CA LYS A 176 10.46 -2.53 4.75
C LYS A 176 10.10 -1.14 5.31
N PRO A 177 11.00 -0.46 6.03
CA PRO A 177 10.66 0.81 6.66
C PRO A 177 10.18 1.89 5.66
N SER A 178 10.60 1.87 4.39
CA SER A 178 10.11 2.83 3.40
C SER A 178 8.67 2.56 2.92
N ASN A 179 8.12 1.38 3.19
CA ASN A 179 6.73 1.00 2.88
C ASN A 179 5.82 1.07 4.11
N ILE A 180 6.32 1.66 5.20
CA ILE A 180 5.55 1.94 6.41
C ILE A 180 5.58 3.45 6.58
N VAL A 181 4.41 4.07 6.71
CA VAL A 181 4.27 5.52 6.86
C VAL A 181 3.55 5.87 8.13
N VAL A 182 3.88 7.03 8.68
CA VAL A 182 3.49 7.45 10.02
C VAL A 182 3.06 8.92 9.97
N LYS A 183 1.97 9.26 10.66
CA LYS A 183 1.55 10.64 10.93
C LYS A 183 2.16 11.16 12.23
N SER A 184 2.13 12.47 12.42
CA SER A 184 2.58 13.19 13.62
C SER A 184 1.90 12.73 14.91
N ASP A 185 0.67 12.20 14.82
CA ASP A 185 -0.05 11.56 15.94
C ASP A 185 0.35 10.10 16.18
N CYS A 186 1.43 9.62 15.55
CA CYS A 186 1.91 8.25 15.55
C CYS A 186 0.95 7.22 14.91
N SER A 187 -0.06 7.65 14.14
CA SER A 187 -0.87 6.73 13.32
C SER A 187 -0.01 6.11 12.22
N LEU A 188 0.07 4.78 12.18
CA LEU A 188 0.91 4.02 11.24
C LEU A 188 0.06 3.37 10.16
N LYS A 189 0.55 3.40 8.91
CA LYS A 189 -0.06 2.70 7.77
C LYS A 189 0.95 1.95 6.91
N ILE A 190 0.56 0.75 6.46
CA ILE A 190 1.32 -0.08 5.52
C ILE A 190 0.96 0.33 4.08
N LEU A 191 1.99 0.50 3.25
CA LEU A 191 1.92 0.85 1.82
C LEU A 191 2.41 -0.29 0.91
N ASP A 192 2.14 -0.15 -0.39
CA ASP A 192 2.80 -0.89 -1.49
C ASP A 192 2.53 -2.40 -1.52
N PHE A 193 1.31 -2.74 -1.94
CA PHE A 193 0.83 -4.10 -2.14
C PHE A 193 1.19 -4.66 -3.51
N GLY A 194 1.98 -3.95 -4.32
CA GLY A 194 2.35 -4.35 -5.66
C GLY A 194 2.97 -5.77 -5.75
N LEU A 195 3.58 -6.23 -4.65
CA LEU A 195 4.17 -7.56 -4.52
C LEU A 195 3.36 -8.54 -3.65
N ALA A 196 2.25 -8.11 -3.07
CA ALA A 196 1.44 -8.94 -2.19
C ALA A 196 0.85 -10.17 -2.91
N ARG A 197 0.48 -11.20 -2.16
CA ARG A 197 -0.13 -12.42 -2.67
C ARG A 197 -1.16 -12.97 -1.72
N SER A 198 -2.13 -13.70 -2.23
CA SER A 198 -2.95 -14.58 -1.41
C SER A 198 -2.11 -15.79 -0.98
N ALA A 199 -2.20 -16.20 0.28
CA ALA A 199 -1.47 -17.35 0.83
C ALA A 199 -1.80 -18.65 0.07
N GLY A 200 -3.00 -18.74 -0.53
CA GLY A 200 -3.46 -19.87 -1.34
C GLY A 200 -3.10 -19.83 -2.84
N ASP A 201 -2.39 -18.81 -3.34
CA ASP A 201 -1.88 -18.85 -4.73
C ASP A 201 -0.81 -19.96 -4.82
N SER A 202 -1.21 -21.19 -5.19
CA SER A 202 -0.32 -22.36 -5.40
C SER A 202 0.69 -22.18 -6.55
N PHE A 203 0.88 -20.97 -7.07
CA PHE A 203 2.01 -20.65 -7.92
C PHE A 203 3.25 -20.48 -7.04
N MET A 204 3.97 -21.60 -6.85
CA MET A 204 5.42 -21.69 -6.70
C MET A 204 6.05 -20.35 -6.29
N MET A 205 6.29 -20.14 -4.99
CA MET A 205 6.90 -18.91 -4.46
C MET A 205 8.11 -18.52 -5.32
N THR A 206 7.96 -17.55 -6.22
CA THR A 206 9.09 -17.08 -7.02
C THR A 206 10.07 -16.37 -6.08
N PRO A 207 11.35 -16.80 -5.97
CA PRO A 207 12.27 -16.32 -4.92
C PRO A 207 12.76 -14.85 -5.09
N TYR A 208 12.41 -14.19 -6.20
CA TYR A 208 12.86 -12.83 -6.53
C TYR A 208 11.78 -11.77 -6.24
N VAL A 209 11.60 -11.34 -4.98
CA VAL A 209 10.52 -10.37 -4.65
C VAL A 209 10.87 -9.32 -3.58
N VAL A 210 12.08 -9.25 -3.02
CA VAL A 210 12.31 -8.47 -1.77
C VAL A 210 13.65 -7.76 -1.67
N THR A 211 13.69 -6.63 -0.94
CA THR A 211 14.91 -6.05 -0.36
C THR A 211 15.55 -7.07 0.58
N ARG A 212 16.79 -7.50 0.28
CA ARG A 212 17.42 -8.70 0.88
C ARG A 212 17.52 -8.66 2.41
N TYR A 213 17.71 -7.48 3.00
CA TYR A 213 17.99 -7.30 4.43
C TYR A 213 16.81 -7.56 5.39
N TYR A 214 15.56 -7.56 4.89
CA TYR A 214 14.36 -7.75 5.72
C TYR A 214 13.72 -9.14 5.53
N ARG A 215 14.43 -10.07 4.89
CA ARG A 215 13.93 -11.43 4.67
C ARG A 215 14.15 -12.26 5.92
N ALA A 216 13.16 -13.07 6.27
CA ALA A 216 13.37 -14.15 7.22
C ALA A 216 14.47 -15.10 6.69
N PRO A 217 15.35 -15.66 7.55
CA PRO A 217 16.52 -16.43 7.12
C PRO A 217 16.19 -17.55 6.13
N GLU A 218 15.07 -18.24 6.34
CA GLU A 218 14.58 -19.35 5.51
C GLU A 218 14.28 -18.92 4.06
N VAL A 219 13.82 -17.69 3.86
CA VAL A 219 13.52 -17.12 2.54
C VAL A 219 14.80 -16.75 1.78
N ILE A 220 15.87 -16.36 2.49
CA ILE A 220 17.20 -16.10 1.90
C ILE A 220 17.84 -17.43 1.47
N LEU A 221 17.70 -18.46 2.31
CA LEU A 221 18.31 -19.76 2.11
C LEU A 221 17.56 -20.65 1.12
N GLY A 222 16.41 -20.21 0.60
CA GLY A 222 15.59 -21.01 -0.32
C GLY A 222 15.00 -22.26 0.33
N MET A 223 14.94 -22.29 1.66
CA MET A 223 14.29 -23.35 2.41
C MET A 223 12.79 -23.11 2.28
N GLY A 224 12.13 -23.86 1.40
CA GLY A 224 10.68 -23.81 1.29
C GLY A 224 10.05 -24.07 2.66
N TYR A 225 8.99 -23.34 3.00
CA TYR A 225 8.07 -23.73 4.08
C TYR A 225 7.43 -25.06 3.66
N LYS A 226 8.14 -26.17 3.88
CA LYS A 226 7.55 -27.48 4.02
C LYS A 226 7.42 -27.72 5.51
N ASP A 227 6.19 -27.60 5.98
CA ASP A 227 5.67 -28.35 7.11
C ASP A 227 6.50 -28.30 8.39
N ASN A 228 6.54 -27.12 9.05
CA ASN A 228 6.81 -27.07 10.49
C ASN A 228 5.60 -27.53 11.31
N VAL A 229 4.92 -28.60 10.87
CA VAL A 229 3.91 -29.31 11.67
C VAL A 229 4.55 -30.43 12.52
N GLU A 230 5.86 -30.69 12.42
CA GLU A 230 6.51 -31.74 13.22
C GLU A 230 7.82 -31.33 13.89
N MET A 231 7.82 -30.26 14.69
CA MET A 231 8.85 -30.09 15.75
C MET A 231 8.30 -30.12 17.18
N ASP A 232 6.99 -30.29 17.37
CA ASP A 232 6.38 -30.49 18.70
C ASP A 232 6.37 -31.96 19.17
N LYS A 233 7.23 -32.84 18.63
CA LYS A 233 7.29 -34.26 19.06
C LYS A 233 8.64 -34.78 19.52
N VAL A 234 9.60 -33.93 19.90
CA VAL A 234 10.84 -34.41 20.57
C VAL A 234 10.93 -33.99 22.04
N VAL A 235 9.83 -33.55 22.65
CA VAL A 235 9.74 -33.41 24.12
C VAL A 235 8.48 -34.13 24.64
N SER A 236 8.44 -35.45 24.48
CA SER A 236 7.59 -36.35 25.29
C SER A 236 7.86 -37.84 25.00
N SER A 237 9.04 -38.33 25.41
CA SER A 237 9.24 -39.68 25.98
C SER A 237 10.69 -39.86 26.40
#